data_AF-A0A369Q280-F1
#
_entry.id   AF-A0A369Q280-F1
#
_cell.length_a   1.000
_cell.length_b   1.000
_cell.length_c   1.000
_cell.angle_alpha   90.00
_cell.angle_beta   90.00
_cell.angle_gamma   90.00
#
_symmetry.space_group_name_H-M   'P 1'
#
loop_
_entity.id
_entity.type
_entity.pdbx_description
1 polymer ?
#
loop_
_entity_poly.entity_id
_entity_poly.type
_entity_poly.pdbx_seq_one_letter_code
_entity_poly.pdbx_strand_id
1 'polypeptide(L)'
;MIELFFSHHNKLYLKLVILTFDTVYFTISHPLLGKRLIDISKELLKHKGKSANDIFGYPDDLKLHSSMTLFSIIPNTNPIFEEVLSTYFNGLPDLNTINLYEE
;
A
#
# COMPACT_ATOMS: atom_id res chain seq x y z
N MET A 1 7.20 2.29 -13.87
CA MET A 1 8.07 1.09 -13.87
C MET A 1 7.76 0.34 -12.58
N ILE A 2 7.24 -0.89 -12.67
CA ILE A 2 6.97 -1.74 -11.51
C ILE A 2 8.32 -2.33 -11.09
N GLU A 3 8.94 -1.80 -10.03
CA GLU A 3 10.18 -2.36 -9.50
C GLU A 3 9.88 -3.30 -8.33
N LEU A 4 9.95 -4.61 -8.59
CA LEU A 4 9.96 -5.67 -7.58
C LEU A 4 11.41 -5.93 -7.15
N PHE A 5 11.95 -5.14 -6.23
CA PHE A 5 13.25 -5.43 -5.61
C PHE A 5 13.08 -6.33 -4.38
N PHE A 6 13.57 -7.57 -4.50
CA PHE A 6 13.81 -8.44 -3.35
C PHE A 6 15.11 -8.01 -2.66
N SER A 7 15.02 -7.47 -1.44
CA SER A 7 16.21 -7.18 -0.62
C SER A 7 16.74 -8.48 0.01
N HIS A 8 18.07 -8.70 -0.05
CA HIS A 8 18.71 -9.97 0.30
C HIS A 8 18.94 -10.18 1.81
N HIS A 9 18.49 -9.24 2.65
CA HIS A 9 18.66 -9.33 4.10
C HIS A 9 17.30 -9.19 4.80
N ASN A 10 16.86 -10.29 5.42
CA ASN A 10 15.63 -10.53 6.17
C ASN A 10 14.42 -11.07 5.38
N LYS A 11 14.01 -12.29 5.77
CA LYS A 11 12.71 -12.89 5.43
C LYS A 11 11.59 -11.95 5.90
N LEU A 12 10.65 -11.63 4.99
CA LEU A 12 9.40 -10.86 5.17
C LEU A 12 9.45 -9.34 4.92
N TYR A 13 10.03 -8.88 3.82
CA TYR A 13 9.79 -7.51 3.33
C TYR A 13 9.26 -7.52 1.90
N LEU A 14 7.94 -7.65 1.76
CA LEU A 14 7.25 -7.46 0.49
C LEU A 14 7.17 -5.94 0.24
N LYS A 15 8.12 -5.45 -0.55
CA LYS A 15 8.18 -4.08 -1.03
C LYS A 15 7.15 -3.91 -2.15
N LEU A 16 5.91 -3.63 -1.79
CA LEU A 16 4.82 -3.44 -2.74
C LEU A 16 4.66 -1.95 -3.04
N VAL A 17 4.98 -1.57 -4.28
CA VAL A 17 4.93 -0.19 -4.77
C VAL A 17 4.11 -0.20 -6.05
N ILE A 18 2.84 0.17 -5.94
CA ILE A 18 1.94 0.38 -7.09
C ILE A 18 1.71 1.89 -7.13
N LEU A 19 2.27 2.58 -8.13
CA LEU A 19 2.29 4.05 -8.22
C LEU A 19 1.53 4.60 -9.44
N THR A 20 0.81 3.77 -10.21
CA THR A 20 0.10 4.27 -11.41
C THR A 20 -1.31 3.69 -11.52
N PHE A 21 -2.28 4.52 -11.93
CA PHE A 21 -3.71 4.20 -12.03
C PHE A 21 -4.03 2.97 -12.88
N ASP A 22 -3.43 2.86 -14.08
CA ASP A 22 -3.62 1.70 -14.96
C ASP A 22 -3.26 0.38 -14.26
N THR A 23 -2.24 0.43 -13.41
CA THR A 23 -1.78 -0.74 -12.65
C THR A 23 -2.75 -1.09 -11.53
N VAL A 24 -3.52 -0.14 -11.02
CA VAL A 24 -4.46 -0.38 -9.91
C VAL A 24 -5.70 -1.12 -10.39
N TYR A 25 -6.33 -0.68 -11.48
CA TYR A 25 -7.46 -1.41 -12.06
C TYR A 25 -7.04 -2.80 -12.54
N PHE A 26 -5.83 -2.92 -13.12
CA PHE A 26 -5.25 -4.22 -13.43
C PHE A 26 -5.05 -5.07 -12.17
N THR A 27 -4.51 -4.51 -11.09
CA THR A 27 -4.24 -5.22 -9.82
C THR A 27 -5.52 -5.70 -9.15
N ILE A 28 -6.57 -4.86 -9.10
CA ILE A 28 -7.87 -5.21 -8.54
C ILE A 28 -8.54 -6.31 -9.37
N SER A 29 -8.46 -6.20 -10.70
CA SER A 29 -9.05 -7.18 -11.61
C SER A 29 -8.24 -8.48 -11.69
N HIS A 30 -6.97 -8.46 -11.27
CA HIS A 30 -6.09 -9.62 -11.34
C HIS A 30 -6.21 -10.47 -10.06
N PRO A 31 -6.81 -11.68 -10.13
CA PRO A 31 -7.26 -12.44 -8.96
C PRO A 31 -6.13 -12.80 -7.98
N LEU A 32 -4.91 -12.98 -8.47
CA LEU A 32 -3.75 -13.29 -7.61
C LEU A 32 -3.12 -12.04 -6.97
N LEU A 33 -3.12 -10.90 -7.67
CA LEU A 33 -2.40 -9.70 -7.23
C LEU A 33 -3.22 -8.96 -6.16
N GLY A 34 -4.52 -8.75 -6.41
CA GLY A 34 -5.42 -8.18 -5.41
C GLY A 34 -5.47 -9.01 -4.12
N LYS A 35 -5.53 -10.34 -4.23
CA LYS A 35 -5.50 -11.23 -3.04
C LYS A 35 -4.20 -11.09 -2.25
N ARG A 36 -3.05 -11.11 -2.93
CA ARG A 36 -1.73 -10.95 -2.25
C ARG A 36 -1.62 -9.62 -1.55
N LEU A 37 -2.12 -8.55 -2.17
CA LEU A 37 -2.11 -7.23 -1.59
C LEU A 37 -2.94 -7.19 -0.29
N ILE A 38 -4.15 -7.75 -0.32
CA ILE A 38 -5.00 -7.88 0.88
C ILE A 38 -4.29 -8.72 1.96
N ASP A 39 -3.73 -9.87 1.60
CA ASP A 39 -3.06 -10.75 2.56
C ASP A 39 -1.83 -10.07 3.22
N ILE A 40 -1.07 -9.28 2.46
CA ILE A 40 0.04 -8.48 2.99
C ILE A 40 -0.46 -7.39 3.92
N SER A 41 -1.52 -6.65 3.54
CA SER A 41 -2.12 -5.63 4.41
C SER A 41 -2.63 -6.23 5.73
N LYS A 42 -3.20 -7.45 5.69
CA LYS A 42 -3.60 -8.19 6.91
C LYS A 42 -2.40 -8.52 7.79
N GLU A 43 -1.32 -8.98 7.21
CA GLU A 43 -0.11 -9.30 7.96
C GLU A 43 0.50 -8.05 8.58
N LEU A 44 0.57 -6.96 7.80
CA LEU A 44 1.05 -5.67 8.26
C LEU A 44 0.28 -5.21 9.51
N LEU A 45 -1.06 -5.25 9.48
CA LEU A 45 -1.91 -4.84 10.62
C LEU A 45 -1.69 -5.64 11.91
N LYS A 46 -1.01 -6.80 11.86
CA LYS A 46 -0.60 -7.53 13.08
C LYS A 46 0.57 -6.86 13.80
N HIS A 47 1.38 -6.06 13.09
CA HIS A 47 2.51 -5.33 13.64
C HIS A 47 2.07 -3.99 14.29
N LYS A 48 1.15 -4.08 15.25
CA LYS A 48 0.70 -2.91 16.02
C LYS A 48 1.81 -2.39 16.92
N GLY A 49 1.90 -1.06 17.07
CA GLY A 49 2.88 -0.39 17.94
C GLY A 49 4.23 -0.08 17.29
N LYS A 50 4.38 -0.35 15.98
CA LYS A 50 5.50 0.14 15.16
C LYS A 50 4.98 1.14 14.14
N SER A 51 5.75 2.17 13.81
CA SER A 51 5.40 3.07 12.71
C SER A 51 5.65 2.39 11.35
N ALA A 52 5.06 2.92 10.27
CA ALA A 52 5.37 2.45 8.92
C ALA A 52 6.87 2.62 8.60
N ASN A 53 7.48 3.69 9.10
CA ASN A 53 8.92 3.94 8.95
C ASN A 53 9.77 2.87 9.67
N ASP A 54 9.36 2.40 10.85
CA ASP A 54 10.07 1.32 11.56
C ASP A 54 10.02 -0.03 10.82
N ILE A 55 8.96 -0.25 10.04
CA ILE A 55 8.74 -1.51 9.31
C ILE A 55 9.39 -1.45 7.93
N PHE A 56 9.17 -0.38 7.18
CA PHE A 56 9.57 -0.27 5.78
C PHE A 56 10.79 0.62 5.55
N GLY A 57 11.07 1.53 6.48
CA GLY A 57 12.09 2.56 6.31
C GLY A 57 11.68 3.65 5.32
N TYR A 58 12.41 4.76 5.37
CA TYR A 58 12.28 5.83 4.38
C TYR A 58 13.03 5.47 3.09
N PRO A 59 12.49 5.75 1.89
CA PRO A 59 11.20 6.38 1.58
C PRO A 59 10.08 5.38 1.26
N ASP A 60 10.20 4.12 1.69
CA ASP A 60 9.24 3.08 1.32
C ASP A 60 7.95 3.15 2.14
N ASP A 61 8.01 3.73 3.34
CA ASP A 61 6.85 4.17 4.11
C ASP A 61 5.95 5.13 3.34
N LEU A 62 6.52 6.10 2.62
CA LEU A 62 5.76 7.02 1.76
C LEU A 62 5.07 6.28 0.62
N LYS A 63 5.71 5.27 0.03
CA LYS A 63 5.11 4.48 -1.04
C LYS A 63 3.93 3.64 -0.55
N LEU A 64 4.03 3.12 0.68
CA LEU A 64 2.90 2.49 1.35
C LEU A 64 1.76 3.50 1.51
N HIS A 65 2.05 4.72 1.97
CA HIS A 65 1.06 5.78 2.16
C HIS A 65 0.31 6.10 0.86
N SER A 66 1.05 6.37 -0.22
CA SER A 66 0.49 6.63 -1.55
C SER A 66 -0.34 5.44 -2.06
N SER A 67 0.19 4.21 -1.96
CA SER A 67 -0.51 3.01 -2.41
C SER A 67 -1.83 2.80 -1.66
N MET A 68 -1.81 2.84 -0.32
CA MET A 68 -3.02 2.63 0.49
C MET A 68 -4.06 3.73 0.23
N THR A 69 -3.63 4.97 0.03
CA THR A 69 -4.50 6.09 -0.39
C THR A 69 -5.16 5.80 -1.73
N LEU A 70 -4.38 5.37 -2.73
CA LEU A 70 -4.87 5.07 -4.06
C LEU A 70 -5.88 3.92 -4.06
N PHE A 71 -5.65 2.87 -3.27
CA PHE A 71 -6.61 1.77 -3.15
C PHE A 71 -7.84 2.14 -2.32
N SER A 72 -7.73 3.05 -1.34
CA SER A 72 -8.88 3.44 -0.51
C SER A 72 -9.88 4.34 -1.24
N ILE A 73 -9.44 5.14 -2.21
CA ILE A 73 -10.33 6.04 -2.98
C ILE A 73 -11.08 5.35 -4.12
N ILE A 74 -10.63 4.17 -4.55
CA ILE A 74 -11.27 3.45 -5.65
C ILE A 74 -12.54 2.75 -5.13
N PRO A 75 -13.70 2.90 -5.79
CA PRO A 75 -14.93 2.26 -5.34
C PRO A 75 -14.84 0.73 -5.42
N ASN A 76 -15.49 0.06 -4.45
CA ASN A 76 -15.56 -1.40 -4.33
C ASN A 76 -14.22 -2.11 -4.05
N THR A 77 -13.22 -1.41 -3.50
CA THR A 77 -11.99 -2.04 -2.99
C THR A 77 -12.19 -2.60 -1.58
N ASN A 78 -11.17 -3.30 -1.08
CA ASN A 78 -11.21 -3.89 0.25
C ASN A 78 -10.99 -2.80 1.32
N PRO A 79 -11.83 -2.72 2.38
CA PRO A 79 -11.70 -1.69 3.43
C PRO A 79 -10.39 -1.78 4.22
N ILE A 80 -9.62 -2.87 4.08
CA ILE A 80 -8.32 -3.02 4.74
C ILE A 80 -7.33 -1.91 4.39
N PHE A 81 -7.45 -1.29 3.22
CA PHE A 81 -6.57 -0.19 2.82
C PHE A 81 -6.81 1.06 3.67
N GLU A 82 -8.07 1.37 3.98
CA GLU A 82 -8.43 2.41 4.94
C GLU A 82 -7.96 2.06 6.36
N GLU A 83 -8.04 0.79 6.75
CA GLU A 83 -7.56 0.34 8.07
C GLU A 83 -6.04 0.51 8.21
N VAL A 84 -5.27 0.24 7.17
CA VAL A 84 -3.82 0.50 7.13
C VAL A 84 -3.54 1.99 7.23
N LEU A 85 -4.29 2.85 6.52
CA LEU A 85 -4.17 4.32 6.64
C LEU A 85 -4.46 4.78 8.07
N SER A 86 -5.54 4.27 8.68
CA SER A 86 -5.92 4.58 10.06
C SER A 86 -4.81 4.19 11.05
N THR A 87 -4.23 2.99 10.87
CA THR A 87 -3.24 2.44 11.79
C THR A 87 -1.88 3.12 11.68
N TYR A 88 -1.42 3.42 10.47
CA TYR A 88 -0.03 3.84 10.23
C TYR A 88 0.12 5.31 9.83
N PHE A 89 -0.95 5.97 9.36
CA PHE A 89 -0.92 7.33 8.83
C PHE A 89 -2.04 8.20 9.44
N ASN A 90 -2.56 7.85 10.62
CA ASN A 90 -3.63 8.56 11.32
C ASN A 90 -4.91 8.74 10.51
N GLY A 91 -5.15 7.87 9.52
CA GLY A 91 -6.28 7.97 8.59
C GLY A 91 -6.15 9.10 7.58
N LEU A 92 -5.00 9.77 7.52
CA LEU A 92 -4.75 10.84 6.56
C LEU A 92 -4.33 10.25 5.22
N PRO A 93 -4.93 10.67 4.09
CA PRO A 93 -4.48 10.28 2.76
C PRO A 93 -3.18 11.00 2.38
N ASP A 94 -2.45 10.44 1.42
CA ASP A 94 -1.37 11.16 0.73
C ASP A 94 -1.97 12.13 -0.28
N LEU A 95 -1.91 13.43 0.04
CA LEU A 95 -2.49 14.49 -0.78
C LEU A 95 -1.90 14.56 -2.19
N ASN A 96 -0.62 14.19 -2.39
CA ASN A 96 -0.04 14.17 -3.73
C ASN A 96 -0.71 13.10 -4.60
N THR A 97 -1.02 11.95 -4.01
CA THR A 97 -1.74 10.86 -4.68
C THR A 97 -3.19 11.26 -4.99
N ILE A 98 -3.86 11.98 -4.08
CA ILE A 98 -5.22 12.51 -4.33
C ILE A 98 -5.21 13.50 -5.49
N ASN A 99 -4.30 14.47 -5.49
CA ASN A 99 -4.22 15.46 -6.57
C ASN A 99 -3.98 14.81 -7.93
N LEU A 100 -3.13 13.78 -7.98
CA LEU A 100 -2.89 13.01 -9.21
C LEU A 100 -4.13 12.23 -9.68
N TYR A 101 -5.08 11.92 -8.79
CA TYR A 101 -6.33 11.25 -9.15
C TYR A 101 -7.39 12.19 -9.70
N GLU A 102 -7.39 13.44 -9.25
CA GLU A 102 -8.37 14.45 -9.65
C GLU A 102 -8.03 15.16 -10.97
N GLU A 103 -6.77 15.05 -11.44
CA GLU A 103 -6.31 15.51 -12.76
C GLU A 103 -6.62 14.51 -13.90
#